data_AF-A0A1V0TQ84-F1
#
_entry.id   AF-A0A1V0TQ84-F1
#
_cell.length_a   1.000
_cell.length_b   1.000
_cell.length_c   1.000
_cell.angle_alpha   90.00
_cell.angle_beta   90.00
_cell.angle_gamma   90.00
#
_symmetry.space_group_name_H-M   'P 1'
#
loop_
_entity.id
_entity.type
_entity.pdbx_description
1 polymer ?
#
loop_
_entity_poly.entity_id
_entity_poly.type
_entity_poly.pdbx_seq_one_letter_code
_entity_poly.pdbx_strand_id
1 'polypeptide(L)'
;MSTVTERQAQDSLELIDVELIGDSTDCVLRMHLGASKRNDIDAKTLITISHLEMLLAEDLGADDDDAVRGMYRQAYRLLELANRPTSESTTFAAFFYLRDVANLTRRLLWIYAGKAGTDVR
;
A
#
# COMPACT_ATOMS: atom_id res chain seq x y z
N MET A 1 44.98 5.15 -13.96
CA MET A 1 44.11 5.83 -12.98
C MET A 1 42.73 5.97 -13.61
N SER A 2 42.08 4.89 -14.05
CA SER A 2 41.23 3.97 -13.26
C SER A 2 40.15 4.69 -12.45
N THR A 3 39.03 4.92 -13.14
CA THR A 3 37.64 4.85 -12.66
C THR A 3 37.41 5.07 -11.16
N VAL A 4 37.04 6.30 -10.82
CA VAL A 4 36.08 6.57 -9.73
C VAL A 4 34.70 6.58 -10.42
N THR A 5 34.29 5.46 -11.03
CA THR A 5 33.27 4.57 -10.47
C THR A 5 32.08 5.37 -9.92
N GLU A 6 31.18 5.77 -10.82
CA GLU A 6 29.84 5.16 -10.89
C GLU A 6 29.28 4.69 -9.53
N ARG A 7 29.16 5.61 -8.57
CA ARG A 7 28.44 5.38 -7.30
C ARG A 7 27.42 6.46 -6.97
N GLN A 8 27.10 7.33 -7.93
CA GLN A 8 25.96 8.25 -7.83
C GLN A 8 24.79 7.84 -8.73
N ALA A 9 24.86 6.65 -9.34
CA ALA A 9 23.89 6.20 -10.34
C ALA A 9 22.82 5.21 -9.82
N GLN A 10 22.68 5.03 -8.49
CA GLN A 10 21.78 4.00 -7.94
C GLN A 10 21.00 4.39 -6.68
N ASP A 11 20.98 5.65 -6.27
CA ASP A 11 20.21 6.12 -5.10
C ASP A 11 18.86 6.74 -5.47
N SER A 12 18.43 6.54 -6.72
CA SER A 12 17.05 6.77 -7.14
C SER A 12 16.29 5.45 -7.17
N LEU A 13 16.39 4.66 -6.09
CA LEU A 13 15.27 3.78 -5.75
C LEU A 13 14.06 4.70 -5.68
N GLU A 14 13.14 4.54 -6.62
CA GLU A 14 12.02 5.46 -6.82
C GLU A 14 11.32 5.69 -5.48
N LEU A 15 11.50 6.88 -4.91
CA LEU A 15 10.81 7.29 -3.70
C LEU A 15 9.32 7.05 -3.92
N ILE A 16 8.69 6.39 -2.95
CA ILE A 16 7.26 6.13 -3.02
C ILE A 16 6.55 7.48 -3.14
N ASP A 17 5.72 7.63 -4.17
CA ASP A 17 4.91 8.82 -4.37
C ASP A 17 3.80 8.89 -3.31
N VAL A 18 4.10 9.61 -2.22
CA VAL A 18 3.22 9.73 -1.06
C VAL A 18 1.91 10.43 -1.42
N GLU A 19 1.95 11.42 -2.32
CA GLU A 19 0.76 12.16 -2.74
C GLU A 19 -0.16 11.26 -3.56
N LEU A 20 0.39 10.53 -4.54
CA LEU A 20 -0.37 9.59 -5.35
C LEU A 20 -1.05 8.49 -4.52
N ILE A 21 -0.32 7.86 -3.59
CA ILE A 21 -0.90 6.81 -2.74
C ILE A 21 -1.92 7.42 -1.77
N GLY A 22 -1.63 8.60 -1.23
CA GLY A 22 -2.54 9.36 -0.38
C GLY A 22 -3.89 9.62 -1.07
N ASP A 23 -3.85 10.19 -2.27
CA ASP A 23 -5.03 10.49 -3.08
C ASP A 23 -5.78 9.24 -3.52
N SER A 24 -5.06 8.19 -3.91
CA SER A 24 -5.66 6.91 -4.30
C SER A 24 -6.43 6.27 -3.14
N THR A 25 -5.83 6.22 -1.94
CA THR A 25 -6.50 5.69 -0.75
C THR A 25 -7.66 6.58 -0.31
N ASP A 26 -7.54 7.92 -0.39
CA ASP A 26 -8.64 8.84 -0.10
C ASP A 26 -9.82 8.66 -1.07
N CYS A 27 -9.53 8.47 -2.37
CA CYS A 27 -10.54 8.17 -3.36
C CYS A 27 -11.32 6.91 -2.99
N VAL A 28 -10.63 5.83 -2.64
CA VAL A 28 -11.26 4.56 -2.23
C VAL A 28 -12.07 4.73 -0.94
N LEU A 29 -11.52 5.40 0.07
CA LEU A 29 -12.17 5.53 1.37
C LEU A 29 -13.42 6.43 1.31
N ARG A 30 -13.53 7.31 0.32
CA ARG A 30 -14.73 8.11 0.01
C ARG A 30 -15.77 7.39 -0.86
N MET A 31 -15.45 6.22 -1.43
CA MET A 31 -16.43 5.46 -2.21
C MET A 31 -17.62 5.01 -1.33
N HIS A 32 -18.81 5.02 -1.93
CA HIS A 32 -20.03 4.46 -1.33
C HIS A 32 -20.48 3.23 -2.12
N LEU A 33 -20.79 2.14 -1.40
CA LEU A 33 -21.19 0.87 -2.01
C LEU A 33 -22.38 1.03 -2.97
N GLY A 34 -23.41 1.79 -2.58
CA GLY A 34 -24.60 2.01 -3.42
C GLY A 34 -24.36 2.82 -4.70
N ALA A 35 -23.21 3.50 -4.80
CA ALA A 35 -22.82 4.31 -5.96
C ALA A 35 -21.66 3.71 -6.76
N SER A 36 -21.13 2.56 -6.34
CA SER A 36 -19.94 1.92 -6.94
C SER A 36 -20.34 0.71 -7.76
N LYS A 37 -19.79 0.55 -8.96
CA LYS A 37 -19.97 -0.67 -9.76
C LYS A 37 -18.90 -1.70 -9.38
N ARG A 38 -19.21 -2.98 -9.60
CA ARG A 38 -18.28 -4.07 -9.29
C ARG A 38 -16.95 -3.94 -10.01
N ASN A 39 -16.97 -3.63 -11.30
CA ASN A 39 -15.74 -3.46 -12.09
C ASN A 39 -14.87 -2.30 -11.58
N ASP A 40 -15.48 -1.22 -11.07
CA ASP A 40 -14.73 -0.09 -10.50
C ASP A 40 -14.04 -0.49 -9.20
N ILE A 41 -14.71 -1.30 -8.37
CA ILE A 41 -14.15 -1.87 -7.14
C ILE A 41 -12.97 -2.78 -7.47
N ASP A 42 -13.12 -3.69 -8.44
CA ASP A 42 -12.06 -4.63 -8.80
C ASP A 42 -10.83 -3.89 -9.36
N ALA A 43 -11.02 -2.91 -10.25
CA ALA A 43 -9.93 -2.10 -10.79
C ALA A 43 -9.18 -1.35 -9.68
N LYS A 44 -9.91 -0.71 -8.75
CA LYS A 44 -9.29 0.00 -7.61
C LYS A 44 -8.63 -0.96 -6.62
N THR A 45 -9.12 -2.19 -6.50
CA THR A 45 -8.52 -3.22 -5.65
C THR A 45 -7.12 -3.56 -6.12
N LEU A 46 -6.94 -3.79 -7.42
CA LEU A 46 -5.63 -4.09 -8.00
C LEU A 46 -4.64 -2.95 -7.75
N ILE A 47 -5.04 -1.70 -8.00
CA ILE A 47 -4.20 -0.52 -7.78
C ILE A 47 -3.80 -0.40 -6.30
N THR A 48 -4.77 -0.56 -5.39
CA THR A 48 -4.51 -0.38 -3.95
C THR A 48 -3.65 -1.52 -3.39
N ILE A 49 -3.78 -2.74 -3.91
CA ILE A 49 -2.87 -3.86 -3.60
C ILE A 49 -1.45 -3.52 -4.03
N SER A 50 -1.24 -3.01 -5.26
CA SER A 50 0.10 -2.63 -5.70
C SER A 50 0.72 -1.54 -4.82
N HIS A 51 -0.08 -0.56 -4.38
CA HIS A 51 0.38 0.44 -3.40
C HIS A 51 0.77 -0.19 -2.05
N LEU A 52 0.00 -1.17 -1.57
CA LEU A 52 0.32 -1.89 -0.35
C LEU A 52 1.62 -2.69 -0.50
N GLU A 53 1.78 -3.41 -1.61
CA GLU A 53 2.98 -4.22 -1.89
C GLU A 53 4.25 -3.36 -1.98
N MET A 54 4.17 -2.17 -2.59
CA MET A 54 5.29 -1.21 -2.59
C MET A 54 5.69 -0.80 -1.17
N LEU A 55 4.72 -0.45 -0.31
CA LEU A 55 5.01 -0.07 1.08
C LEU A 55 5.58 -1.23 1.91
N LEU A 56 5.14 -2.47 1.65
CA LEU A 56 5.67 -3.65 2.34
C LEU A 56 7.10 -4.00 1.93
N ALA A 57 7.57 -3.51 0.79
CA ALA A 57 8.95 -3.67 0.35
C ALA A 57 9.92 -2.75 1.11
N GLU A 58 9.41 -1.72 1.77
CA GLU A 58 10.19 -0.78 2.57
C GLU A 58 10.44 -1.32 3.99
N ASP A 59 11.53 -0.86 4.61
CA ASP A 59 11.75 -1.07 6.04
C ASP A 59 10.97 -0.05 6.88
N LEU A 60 9.74 -0.41 7.23
CA LEU A 60 8.89 0.41 8.08
C LEU A 60 9.09 0.15 9.59
N GLY A 61 10.09 -0.65 9.98
CA GLY A 61 10.43 -0.89 11.40
C GLY A 61 9.61 -2.00 12.06
N ALA A 62 9.19 -3.01 11.29
CA ALA A 62 8.43 -4.15 11.82
C ALA A 62 9.24 -5.01 12.82
N ASP A 63 10.55 -4.90 12.84
CA ASP A 63 11.42 -5.60 13.80
C ASP A 63 11.48 -4.90 15.17
N ASP A 64 11.20 -3.61 15.21
CA ASP A 64 11.29 -2.79 16.42
C ASP A 64 9.93 -2.41 17.00
N ASP A 65 8.87 -2.36 16.18
CA ASP A 65 7.53 -1.94 16.59
C ASP A 65 6.48 -3.05 16.36
N ASP A 66 5.92 -3.57 17.46
CA ASP A 66 4.88 -4.59 17.45
C ASP A 66 3.60 -4.16 16.72
N ALA A 67 3.27 -2.87 16.73
CA ALA A 67 2.13 -2.35 16.00
C ALA A 67 2.38 -2.40 14.48
N VAL A 68 3.56 -2.00 14.03
CA VAL A 68 3.97 -2.11 12.62
C VAL A 68 4.02 -3.58 12.20
N ARG A 69 4.60 -4.46 13.03
CA ARG A 69 4.58 -5.91 12.80
C ARG A 69 3.17 -6.47 12.67
N GLY A 70 2.23 -5.99 13.50
CA GLY A 70 0.81 -6.32 13.42
C GLY A 70 0.20 -5.93 12.07
N MET A 71 0.56 -4.76 11.55
CA MET A 71 0.13 -4.29 10.22
C MET A 71 0.70 -5.17 9.10
N TYR A 72 1.97 -5.56 9.15
CA TYR A 72 2.56 -6.49 8.16
C TYR A 72 1.83 -7.83 8.14
N ARG A 73 1.57 -8.41 9.32
CA ARG A 73 0.81 -9.66 9.43
C ARG A 73 -0.62 -9.53 8.89
N GLN A 74 -1.26 -8.37 9.11
CA GLN A 74 -2.57 -8.10 8.52
C GLN A 74 -2.49 -8.00 6.99
N ALA A 75 -1.44 -7.33 6.48
CA ALA A 75 -1.24 -7.15 5.05
C ALA A 75 -1.01 -8.49 4.35
N TYR A 76 -0.12 -9.33 4.88
CA TYR A 76 0.12 -10.66 4.33
C TYR A 76 -1.15 -11.51 4.31
N ARG A 77 -1.94 -11.49 5.38
CA ARG A 77 -3.25 -12.18 5.40
C ARG A 77 -4.20 -11.65 4.33
N LEU A 78 -4.31 -10.34 4.13
CA LEU A 78 -5.15 -9.78 3.07
C LEU A 78 -4.65 -10.18 1.68
N LEU A 79 -3.33 -10.21 1.48
CA LEU A 79 -2.72 -10.51 0.17
C LEU A 79 -2.73 -11.99 -0.19
N GLU A 80 -2.94 -12.90 0.76
CA GLU A 80 -3.15 -14.32 0.50
C GLU A 80 -4.26 -14.53 -0.53
N LEU A 81 -3.97 -15.31 -1.58
CA LEU A 81 -4.92 -15.56 -2.68
C LEU A 81 -6.28 -16.10 -2.19
N ALA A 82 -6.28 -16.89 -1.12
CA ALA A 82 -7.50 -17.45 -0.53
C ALA A 82 -8.44 -16.39 0.06
N ASN A 83 -7.90 -15.23 0.44
CA ASN A 83 -8.67 -14.14 1.04
C ASN A 83 -9.08 -13.06 0.03
N ARG A 84 -8.60 -13.16 -1.22
CA ARG A 84 -8.95 -12.20 -2.28
C ARG A 84 -10.35 -12.46 -2.84
N PRO A 85 -11.15 -11.42 -3.08
CA PRO A 85 -12.41 -11.57 -3.78
C PRO A 85 -12.21 -12.16 -5.18
N THR A 86 -13.10 -13.06 -5.58
CA THR A 86 -13.15 -13.68 -6.91
C THR A 86 -14.34 -13.16 -7.72
N SER A 87 -14.53 -13.66 -8.94
CA SER A 87 -15.72 -13.38 -9.77
C SER A 87 -17.02 -13.78 -9.07
N GLU A 88 -16.98 -14.80 -8.21
CA GLU A 88 -18.13 -15.31 -7.46
C GLU A 88 -18.40 -14.53 -6.16
N SER A 89 -17.46 -13.69 -5.73
CA SER A 89 -17.64 -12.88 -4.53
C SER A 89 -18.70 -11.81 -4.76
N THR A 90 -19.53 -11.54 -3.76
CA THR A 90 -20.52 -10.47 -3.83
C THR A 90 -19.84 -9.09 -3.96
N THR A 91 -20.50 -8.13 -4.61
CA THR A 91 -20.03 -6.73 -4.67
C THR A 91 -19.78 -6.16 -3.27
N PHE A 92 -20.62 -6.55 -2.30
CA PHE A 92 -20.44 -6.20 -0.90
C PHE A 92 -19.08 -6.70 -0.36
N ALA A 93 -18.78 -8.00 -0.51
CA ALA A 93 -17.54 -8.57 0.00
C ALA A 93 -16.29 -7.92 -0.62
N ALA A 94 -16.30 -7.71 -1.95
CA ALA A 94 -15.16 -7.05 -2.60
C ALA A 94 -15.01 -5.58 -2.23
N PHE A 95 -16.12 -4.87 -2.00
CA PHE A 95 -16.06 -3.50 -1.52
C PHE A 95 -15.40 -3.39 -0.14
N PHE A 96 -15.75 -4.28 0.80
CA PHE A 96 -15.12 -4.28 2.13
C PHE A 96 -13.66 -4.72 2.06
N TYR A 97 -13.33 -5.72 1.25
CA TYR A 97 -11.94 -6.09 1.00
C TYR A 97 -11.12 -4.89 0.48
N LEU A 98 -11.61 -4.18 -0.53
CA LEU A 98 -10.96 -2.97 -1.05
C LEU A 98 -10.73 -1.93 0.04
N ARG A 99 -11.73 -1.69 0.90
CA ARG A 99 -11.60 -0.73 2.02
C ARG A 99 -10.58 -1.19 3.04
N ASP A 100 -10.50 -2.48 3.35
CA ASP A 100 -9.52 -3.01 4.31
C ASP A 100 -8.09 -2.83 3.79
N VAL A 101 -7.87 -3.14 2.50
CA VAL A 101 -6.59 -2.87 1.83
C VAL A 101 -6.27 -1.37 1.89
N ALA A 102 -7.20 -0.49 1.49
CA ALA A 102 -6.95 0.96 1.48
C ALA A 102 -6.65 1.55 2.87
N ASN A 103 -7.36 1.09 3.91
CA ASN A 103 -7.07 1.52 5.28
C ASN A 103 -5.67 1.11 5.72
N LEU A 104 -5.25 -0.11 5.41
CA LEU A 104 -3.93 -0.61 5.78
C LEU A 104 -2.82 0.11 4.99
N THR A 105 -3.01 0.28 3.68
CA THR A 105 -2.12 1.09 2.82
C THR A 105 -1.94 2.50 3.39
N ARG A 106 -3.03 3.18 3.78
CA ARG A 106 -2.95 4.55 4.34
C ARG A 106 -2.19 4.62 5.66
N ARG A 107 -2.35 3.61 6.53
CA ARG A 107 -1.61 3.55 7.81
C ARG A 107 -0.12 3.32 7.60
N LEU A 108 0.24 2.38 6.72
CA LEU A 108 1.64 2.12 6.38
C LEU A 108 2.27 3.31 5.65
N LEU A 109 1.52 4.00 4.79
CA LEU A 109 1.98 5.22 4.12
C LEU A 109 2.30 6.33 5.14
N TRP A 110 1.49 6.47 6.20
CA TRP A 110 1.76 7.45 7.25
C TRP A 110 3.06 7.16 8.01
N ILE A 111 3.36 5.87 8.25
CA ILE A 111 4.64 5.44 8.85
C ILE A 111 5.80 5.76 7.91
N TYR A 112 5.67 5.39 6.63
CA TYR A 112 6.67 5.68 5.59
C TYR A 112 6.98 7.18 5.50
N ALA A 113 5.95 8.02 5.38
CA ALA A 113 6.11 9.47 5.30
C ALA A 113 6.72 10.07 6.58
N GLY A 114 6.38 9.52 7.75
CA GLY A 114 6.99 9.89 9.02
C GLY A 114 8.49 9.60 9.06
N LYS A 115 8.92 8.42 8.60
CA LYS A 115 10.34 8.04 8.51
C LYS A 115 11.11 8.87 7.49
N ALA A 116 10.56 9.06 6.29
CA ALA A 116 11.17 9.86 5.24
C ALA A 116 11.41 11.32 5.67
N GLY A 117 10.54 11.88 6.53
CA GLY A 117 10.76 13.20 7.12
C GLY A 117 11.86 13.26 8.19
N THR A 118 12.32 12.12 8.69
CA THR A 118 13.33 12.02 9.74
C THR A 118 14.75 11.86 9.19
N ASP A 119 14.90 11.29 7.99
CA ASP A 119 16.21 11.12 7.28
C ASP A 119 16.74 12.42 6.63
N VAL A 120 16.00 13.54 6.70
CA VAL A 120 16.39 14.84 6.11
C VAL A 120 16.94 15.81 7.18
N ARG A 121 17.63 15.32 8.22
CA ARG A 121 18.21 16.18 9.28
C ARG A 121 19.67 15.90 9.59
#